data_AF-A0A2J7WES8-F1
#
_entry.id   AF-A0A2J7WES8-F1
#
_cell.length_a   1.000
_cell.length_b   1.000
_cell.length_c   1.000
_cell.angle_alpha   90.00
_cell.angle_beta   90.00
_cell.angle_gamma   90.00
#
_symmetry.space_group_name_H-M   'P 1'
#
loop_
_entity.id
_entity.type
_entity.pdbx_description
1 polymer ?
#
loop_
_entity_poly.entity_id
_entity_poly.type
_entity_poly.pdbx_seq_one_letter_code
_entity_poly.pdbx_strand_id
1 'polypeptide(L)' 'DGRTALHAAVVAAHAGDGRVGARQVVKALLVAGADADAKDNAGATPLDLAVEADGDAAVRLLLLEALERSR' A
#
# COMPACT_ATOMS: atom_id res chain seq x y z
N ASP A 1 6.15 7.75 13.10
CA ASP A 1 6.27 8.12 11.66
C ASP A 1 4.92 8.30 10.97
N GLY A 2 3.77 8.08 11.64
CA GLY A 2 2.45 8.37 11.03
C GLY A 2 1.98 7.30 10.05
N ARG A 3 2.76 6.23 9.90
CA ARG A 3 2.46 5.14 8.98
C ARG A 3 1.26 4.33 9.45
N THR A 4 0.34 4.10 8.53
CA THR A 4 -0.76 3.15 8.70
C THR A 4 -0.30 1.72 8.43
N ALA A 5 -1.15 0.73 8.73
CA ALA A 5 -0.92 -0.66 8.36
C ALA A 5 -0.68 -0.82 6.85
N LEU A 6 -1.30 0.03 6.01
CA LEU A 6 -1.12 0.01 4.57
C LEU A 6 0.29 0.44 4.15
N HIS A 7 0.85 1.48 4.78
CA HIS A 7 2.25 1.89 4.54
C HIS A 7 3.22 0.76 4.89
N ALA A 8 3.03 0.13 6.05
CA ALA A 8 3.89 -0.96 6.49
C ALA A 8 3.81 -2.18 5.56
N ALA A 9 2.60 -2.53 5.10
CA ALA A 9 2.39 -3.63 4.15
C ALA A 9 3.07 -3.37 2.80
N VAL A 10 3.00 -2.12 2.32
CA VAL A 10 3.70 -1.70 1.10
C VAL A 10 5.21 -1.78 1.30
N VAL A 11 5.77 -1.20 2.36
CA VAL A 11 7.23 -1.26 2.62
C VAL A 11 7.72 -2.71 2.74
N ALA A 12 6.99 -3.56 3.46
CA ALA A 12 7.34 -4.97 3.61
C ALA A 12 7.31 -5.76 2.29
N ALA A 13 6.51 -5.32 1.31
CA ALA A 13 6.46 -5.93 -0.03
C ALA A 13 7.80 -5.88 -0.77
N HIS A 14 8.65 -4.90 -0.45
CA HIS A 14 9.90 -4.64 -1.15
C HIS A 14 11.08 -5.46 -0.61
N ALA A 15 10.97 -5.99 0.61
CA ALA A 15 12.12 -6.56 1.33
C ALA A 15 12.42 -8.05 1.03
N GLY A 16 11.78 -8.71 0.05
CA GLY A 16 12.14 -10.09 -0.33
C GLY A 16 11.16 -10.84 -1.25
N ASP A 17 11.28 -12.18 -1.33
CA ASP A 17 10.44 -13.13 -2.10
C ASP A 17 8.94 -13.16 -1.68
N GLY A 18 8.55 -12.34 -0.71
CA GLY A 18 7.20 -12.25 -0.14
C GLY A 18 6.17 -11.48 -0.98
N ARG A 19 6.43 -11.19 -2.26
CA ARG A 19 5.55 -10.38 -3.14
C ARG A 19 4.11 -10.89 -3.21
N VAL A 20 3.94 -12.22 -3.18
CA VAL A 20 2.62 -12.85 -3.14
C VAL A 20 1.90 -12.58 -1.82
N GLY A 21 2.62 -12.63 -0.70
CA GLY A 21 2.09 -12.32 0.63
C GLY A 21 1.70 -10.86 0.77
N ALA A 22 2.55 -9.95 0.30
CA ALA A 22 2.29 -8.51 0.40
C ALA A 22 1.03 -8.09 -0.37
N ARG A 23 0.80 -8.64 -1.57
CA ARG A 23 -0.45 -8.39 -2.32
C ARG A 23 -1.69 -8.85 -1.54
N GLN A 24 -1.63 -10.02 -0.91
CA GLN A 24 -2.75 -10.53 -0.11
C GLN A 24 -3.00 -9.68 1.12
N VAL A 25 -1.93 -9.24 1.80
CA VAL A 25 -2.01 -8.35 2.96
C VAL A 25 -2.60 -6.99 2.58
N VAL A 26 -2.10 -6.34 1.52
CA VAL A 26 -2.64 -5.07 1.03
C VAL A 26 -4.12 -5.21 0.68
N LYS A 27 -4.49 -6.25 -0.06
CA LYS A 27 -5.89 -6.51 -0.42
C LYS A 27 -6.77 -6.72 0.82
N ALA A 28 -6.32 -7.50 1.80
CA ALA A 28 -7.06 -7.73 3.04
C ALA A 28 -7.27 -6.44 3.84
N LEU A 29 -6.25 -5.59 3.93
CA LEU A 29 -6.34 -4.30 4.60
C LEU A 29 -7.32 -3.36 3.88
N LEU A 30 -7.27 -3.29 2.56
CA LEU A 30 -8.23 -2.50 1.77
C LEU A 30 -9.67 -2.98 1.97
N VAL A 31 -9.90 -4.30 1.97
CA VAL A 31 -11.21 -4.89 2.26
C VAL A 31 -11.68 -4.58 3.69
N ALA A 32 -10.76 -4.50 4.65
CA ALA A 32 -11.06 -4.10 6.03
C ALA A 32 -11.35 -2.60 6.17
N GLY A 33 -11.33 -1.82 5.09
CA GLY A 33 -11.58 -0.38 5.10
C GLY A 33 -10.36 0.45 5.49
N ALA A 34 -9.15 -0.10 5.36
CA ALA A 34 -7.94 0.69 5.55
C ALA A 34 -7.87 1.81 4.49
N ASP A 35 -7.56 3.01 4.95
CA ASP A 35 -7.49 4.20 4.12
C ASP A 35 -6.25 4.16 3.21
N ALA A 36 -6.50 4.13 1.90
CA ALA A 36 -5.49 4.13 0.86
C ALA A 36 -4.91 5.52 0.57
N ASP A 37 -5.59 6.59 1.02
CA ASP A 37 -5.17 7.99 0.85
C ASP A 37 -4.57 8.58 2.14
N ALA A 38 -4.46 7.77 3.20
CA ALA A 38 -3.85 8.19 4.44
C ALA A 38 -2.39 8.60 4.22
N LYS A 39 -1.99 9.73 4.79
CA LYS A 39 -0.62 10.24 4.70
C LYS A 39 0.16 9.95 5.97
N ASP A 40 1.41 9.52 5.82
CA ASP A 40 2.34 9.45 6.92
C ASP A 40 2.84 10.86 7.34
N ASN A 41 3.73 10.93 8.34
CA ASN A 41 4.24 12.21 8.83
C ASN A 41 5.12 12.95 7.81
N ALA A 42 5.60 12.28 6.77
CA ALA A 42 6.32 12.90 5.65
C ALA A 42 5.36 13.36 4.54
N GLY A 43 4.07 13.08 4.67
CA GLY A 43 3.06 13.41 3.67
C GLY A 43 2.93 12.37 2.57
N ALA A 44 3.63 11.24 2.66
CA ALA A 44 3.58 10.17 1.68
C ALA A 44 2.36 9.28 1.93
N THR A 45 1.69 8.88 0.86
CA THR A 45 0.63 7.85 0.88
C THR A 45 1.24 6.45 0.72
N PRO A 46 0.47 5.37 0.99
CA PRO A 46 0.90 4.02 0.68
C PRO A 46 1.24 3.84 -0.80
N LEU A 47 0.56 4.56 -1.71
CA LEU A 47 0.86 4.52 -3.14
C LEU A 47 2.18 5.21 -3.46
N ASP A 48 2.48 6.34 -2.81
CA ASP A 48 3.76 7.04 -2.99
C ASP A 48 4.93 6.13 -2.62
N LEU A 49 4.84 5.44 -1.46
CA LEU A 49 5.85 4.48 -1.05
C LEU A 49 6.01 3.30 -2.01
N ALA A 50 4.90 2.84 -2.63
CA ALA A 50 4.93 1.76 -3.62
C ALA A 50 5.58 2.20 -4.94
N VAL A 51 5.51 3.49 -5.28
CA VAL A 51 6.18 4.05 -6.46
C VAL A 51 7.67 4.26 -6.19
N GLU A 52 8.03 4.84 -5.05
CA GLU A 52 9.42 5.16 -4.71
C GLU A 52 10.31 3.91 -4.61
N ALA A 53 9.76 2.81 -4.10
CA ALA A 53 10.53 1.59 -3.88
C ALA A 53 10.51 0.61 -5.07
N ASP A 54 10.06 1.04 -6.26
CA ASP A 54 9.86 0.19 -7.46
C ASP A 54 8.99 -1.04 -7.14
N GLY A 55 7.91 -0.79 -6.41
CA GLY A 55 7.05 -1.81 -5.84
C GLY A 55 6.29 -2.63 -6.86
N ASP A 56 5.88 -3.82 -6.41
CA ASP A 56 5.12 -4.77 -7.22
C ASP A 56 3.95 -4.07 -7.92
N ALA A 57 3.94 -4.11 -9.26
CA ALA A 57 2.95 -3.41 -10.07
C ALA A 57 1.51 -3.77 -9.69
N ALA A 58 1.27 -4.98 -9.19
CA ALA A 58 -0.06 -5.37 -8.72
C ALA A 58 -0.41 -4.78 -7.34
N VAL A 59 0.55 -4.48 -6.46
CA VAL A 59 0.28 -3.69 -5.24
C VAL A 59 -0.10 -2.27 -5.63
N ARG A 60 0.63 -1.65 -6.57
CA ARG A 60 0.30 -0.30 -7.08
C ARG A 60 -1.10 -0.25 -7.68
N LEU A 61 -1.47 -1.25 -8.49
CA LEU A 61 -2.80 -1.33 -9.10
C LEU A 61 -3.90 -1.45 -8.05
N LEU A 62 -3.74 -2.29 -7.03
CA LEU A 62 -4.73 -2.44 -5.95
C LEU A 62 -4.97 -1.13 -5.19
N LEU A 63 -3.90 -0.37 -4.93
CA LEU A 63 -4.00 0.92 -4.25
C LEU A 63 -4.70 1.96 -5.14
N LEU A 64 -4.37 2.00 -6.44
CA LEU A 64 -5.05 2.85 -7.41
C LEU A 64 -6.55 2.54 -7.51
N GLU A 65 -6.91 1.27 -7.64
CA GLU A 65 -8.32 0.86 -7.67
C GLU A 65 -9.05 1.23 -6.39
N ALA A 66 -8.41 1.10 -5.22
CA ALA A 66 -9.01 1.51 -3.95
C ALA A 66 -9.28 3.01 -3.90
N LEU A 67 -8.34 3.84 -4.39
CA LEU A 67 -8.49 5.30 -4.46
C LEU A 67 -9.59 5.73 -5.43
N GLU A 68 -9.74 5.03 -6.55
CA GLU A 68 -10.84 5.28 -7.50
C GLU A 68 -12.20 4.89 -6.94
N ARG A 69 -12.27 3.84 -6.12
CA ARG A 69 -13.52 3.38 -5.48
C ARG A 69 -13.95 4.23 -4.29
N SER A 70 -13.04 4.99 -3.70
CA SER A 70 -13.33 5.92 -2.60
C SER A 70 -13.73 7.33 -3.07
N ARG A 71 -13.74 7.58 -4.39
CA ARG A 71 -14.25 8.83 -5.01
C ARG A 71 -15.70 8.69 -5.44
#